data_AF-A0A9X1YLH5-F1
#
_entry.id   AF-A0A9X1YLH5-F1
#
_cell.length_a   1.000
_cell.length_b   1.000
_cell.length_c   1.000
_cell.angle_alpha   90.00
_cell.angle_beta   90.00
_cell.angle_gamma   90.00
#
_symmetry.space_group_name_H-M   'P 1'
#
loop_
_entity.id
_entity.type
_entity.pdbx_description
1 polymer ?
#
loop_
_entity_poly.entity_id
_entity_poly.type
_entity_poly.pdbx_seq_one_letter_code
_entity_poly.pdbx_strand_id
1 'polypeptide(L)'
;MSRFIVRFDDICPGMDWSRFAPFEAFFAAHPRIKPLLGVVPDNRDPKLDVQPRVADFWARVRSWRDQGWTIAQHGYTHVYSRPGGGLLGIGSKSEFTGLPLAEQQRMLAAGQAILQAEGVWQPYFMAPSHSFDLDTLRALRALGFKGVTDGFGVYPYEVEGLTLVPQLLATPRHLGFGLYTICLHTNEMNPQRTDAMLRFMADHEHAFIGFEEALARRAPAGLGAPLRAVTQAALHAARRRRH
;
A
#
# COMPACT_ATOMS: atom_id res chain seq x y z
N MET A 1 -8.37 18.49 10.39
CA MET A 1 -7.63 17.53 11.23
C MET A 1 -7.02 16.45 10.35
N SER A 2 -5.90 15.88 10.78
CA SER A 2 -5.25 14.75 10.10
C SER A 2 -6.11 13.49 10.17
N ARG A 3 -5.99 12.63 9.16
CA ARG A 3 -6.47 11.26 9.14
C ARG A 3 -5.35 10.32 8.75
N PHE A 4 -5.36 9.12 9.30
CA PHE A 4 -4.31 8.13 9.10
C PHE A 4 -4.86 6.85 8.52
N ILE A 5 -4.07 6.23 7.65
CA ILE A 5 -4.22 4.83 7.25
C ILE A 5 -2.95 4.13 7.70
N VAL A 6 -3.10 2.96 8.33
CA VAL A 6 -1.96 2.06 8.55
C VAL A 6 -1.95 1.03 7.44
N ARG A 7 -0.81 0.93 6.76
CA ARG A 7 -0.59 0.08 5.58
C ARG A 7 0.56 -0.87 5.88
N PHE A 8 0.39 -2.15 5.57
CA PHE A 8 1.45 -3.14 5.55
C PHE A 8 1.70 -3.61 4.13
N ASP A 9 2.96 -3.53 3.70
CA ASP A 9 3.43 -4.09 2.43
C ASP A 9 3.92 -5.52 2.65
N ASP A 10 4.19 -6.22 1.54
CA ASP A 10 4.85 -7.53 1.54
C ASP A 10 4.14 -8.66 2.31
N ILE A 11 2.80 -8.59 2.45
CA ILE A 11 2.02 -9.64 3.09
C ILE A 11 2.02 -10.89 2.21
N CYS A 12 2.73 -11.93 2.64
CA CYS A 12 2.89 -13.18 1.93
C CYS A 12 3.13 -14.35 2.90
N PRO A 13 3.05 -15.62 2.44
CA PRO A 13 3.17 -16.79 3.33
C PRO A 13 4.45 -16.84 4.16
N GLY A 14 5.56 -16.34 3.63
CA GLY A 14 6.90 -16.41 4.24
C GLY A 14 7.33 -15.15 5.00
N MET A 15 6.47 -14.14 5.13
CA MET A 15 6.83 -12.88 5.80
C MET A 15 7.25 -13.10 7.26
N ASP A 16 7.85 -12.08 7.90
CA ASP A 16 8.19 -12.15 9.33
C ASP A 16 6.92 -12.10 10.22
N TRP A 17 6.29 -13.26 10.42
CA TRP A 17 5.07 -13.42 11.22
C TRP A 17 5.27 -12.99 12.67
N SER A 18 6.44 -13.26 13.24
CA SER A 18 6.76 -12.86 14.61
C SER A 18 6.72 -11.34 14.79
N ARG A 19 7.14 -10.57 13.78
CA ARG A 19 7.06 -9.11 13.80
C ARG A 19 5.68 -8.57 13.48
N PHE A 20 4.86 -9.32 12.74
CA PHE A 20 3.48 -8.94 12.46
C PHE A 20 2.52 -9.25 13.62
N ALA A 21 2.76 -10.32 14.38
CA ALA A 21 1.87 -10.80 15.44
C ALA A 21 1.47 -9.72 16.48
N PRO A 22 2.36 -8.83 16.95
CA PRO A 22 1.96 -7.74 17.85
C PRO A 22 0.93 -6.79 17.23
N PHE A 23 1.04 -6.52 15.93
CA PHE A 23 0.07 -5.69 15.21
C PHE A 23 -1.26 -6.40 15.04
N GLU A 24 -1.24 -7.68 14.69
CA GLU A 24 -2.46 -8.49 14.58
C GLU A 24 -3.21 -8.53 15.92
N ALA A 25 -2.50 -8.79 17.03
CA ALA A 25 -3.08 -8.76 18.38
C ALA A 25 -3.63 -7.36 18.73
N PHE A 26 -2.92 -6.30 18.36
CA PHE A 26 -3.38 -4.93 18.57
C PHE A 26 -4.67 -4.62 17.81
N PHE A 27 -4.78 -4.97 16.53
CA PHE A 27 -6.00 -4.70 15.75
C PHE A 27 -7.19 -5.52 16.24
N ALA A 28 -6.96 -6.71 16.80
CA ALA A 28 -8.02 -7.47 17.49
C ALA A 28 -8.54 -6.74 18.74
N ALA A 29 -7.66 -6.08 19.50
CA ALA A 29 -8.04 -5.27 20.66
C ALA A 29 -8.62 -3.89 20.30
N HIS A 30 -8.27 -3.34 19.12
CA HIS A 30 -8.70 -2.03 18.62
C HIS A 30 -9.45 -2.16 17.29
N PRO A 31 -10.65 -2.77 17.27
CA PRO A 31 -11.34 -3.14 16.03
C PRO A 31 -11.79 -1.94 15.19
N ARG A 32 -11.71 -0.70 15.69
CA ARG A 32 -11.97 0.51 14.90
C ARG A 32 -10.85 0.81 13.90
N ILE A 33 -9.63 0.37 14.17
CA ILE A 33 -8.50 0.54 13.25
C ILE A 33 -8.50 -0.62 12.27
N LYS A 34 -8.85 -0.34 11.01
CA LYS A 34 -8.86 -1.32 9.92
C LYS A 34 -7.63 -1.11 9.04
N PRO A 35 -6.60 -1.98 9.10
CA PRO A 35 -5.40 -1.83 8.30
C PRO A 35 -5.66 -2.12 6.82
N LEU A 36 -4.78 -1.56 6.00
CA LEU A 36 -4.63 -1.88 4.57
C LEU A 36 -3.47 -2.88 4.43
N LEU A 37 -3.74 -4.03 3.84
CA LEU A 37 -2.74 -5.08 3.61
C LEU A 37 -2.43 -5.22 2.12
N GLY A 38 -1.15 -5.10 1.76
CA GLY A 38 -0.62 -5.40 0.45
C GLY A 38 -0.26 -6.87 0.33
N VAL A 39 -1.18 -7.66 -0.23
CA VAL A 39 -0.99 -9.11 -0.38
C VAL A 39 -0.31 -9.41 -1.70
N VAL A 40 0.84 -10.08 -1.67
CA VAL A 40 1.54 -10.57 -2.86
C VAL A 40 0.88 -11.88 -3.31
N PRO A 41 0.20 -11.94 -4.47
CA PRO A 41 -0.61 -13.10 -4.84
C PRO A 41 0.19 -14.40 -5.01
N ASP A 42 1.37 -14.33 -5.64
CA ASP A 42 2.24 -15.48 -5.88
C ASP A 42 3.70 -15.11 -5.57
N ASN A 43 4.02 -14.89 -4.30
CA ASN A 43 5.38 -14.46 -3.91
C ASN A 43 6.46 -15.42 -4.43
N ARG A 44 7.35 -14.88 -5.26
CA ARG A 44 8.58 -15.53 -5.75
C ARG A 44 9.84 -14.73 -5.40
N ASP A 45 9.72 -13.66 -4.63
CA ASP A 45 10.89 -12.93 -4.10
C ASP A 45 11.40 -13.64 -2.83
N PRO A 46 12.60 -14.23 -2.86
CA PRO A 46 13.16 -14.93 -1.70
C PRO A 46 13.44 -13.99 -0.53
N LYS A 47 13.48 -12.66 -0.73
CA LYS A 47 13.65 -11.69 0.36
C LYS A 47 12.42 -11.58 1.25
N LEU A 48 11.26 -11.96 0.74
CA LEU A 48 10.02 -11.96 1.52
C LEU A 48 9.82 -13.27 2.28
N ASP A 49 10.57 -14.33 1.99
CA ASP A 49 10.57 -15.60 2.72
C ASP A 49 11.55 -15.53 3.93
N VAL A 50 11.21 -14.68 4.92
CA VAL A 50 12.00 -14.48 6.16
C VAL A 50 11.77 -15.61 7.16
N GLN A 51 10.56 -16.19 7.18
CA GLN A 51 10.17 -17.29 8.05
C GLN A 51 9.59 -18.47 7.23
N PRO A 52 9.45 -19.68 7.82
CA PRO A 52 8.80 -20.79 7.15
C PRO A 52 7.41 -20.41 6.64
N ARG A 53 7.13 -20.73 5.38
CA ARG A 53 5.85 -20.42 4.75
C ARG A 53 4.71 -21.08 5.50
N VAL A 54 3.71 -20.29 5.90
CA VAL A 54 2.54 -20.80 6.63
C VAL A 54 1.50 -21.36 5.65
N ALA A 55 1.01 -22.57 5.91
CA ALA A 55 0.07 -23.27 5.02
C ALA A 55 -1.34 -22.68 5.07
N ASP A 56 -1.73 -22.06 6.18
CA ASP A 56 -3.05 -21.46 6.42
C ASP A 56 -3.13 -19.98 5.99
N PHE A 57 -2.15 -19.48 5.24
CA PHE A 57 -2.05 -18.06 4.84
C PHE A 57 -3.37 -17.49 4.31
N TRP A 58 -3.97 -18.13 3.32
CA TRP A 58 -5.21 -17.64 2.72
C TRP A 58 -6.41 -17.69 3.65
N ALA A 59 -6.44 -18.63 4.60
CA ALA A 59 -7.47 -18.64 5.65
C ALA A 59 -7.36 -17.39 6.54
N ARG A 60 -6.14 -16.94 6.85
CA ARG A 60 -5.90 -15.70 7.58
C ARG A 60 -6.30 -14.47 6.76
N VAL A 61 -5.92 -14.39 5.49
CA VAL A 61 -6.30 -13.26 4.61
C VAL A 61 -7.83 -13.14 4.49
N ARG A 62 -8.54 -14.27 4.35
CA ARG A 62 -10.01 -14.29 4.39
C ARG A 62 -10.56 -13.76 5.71
N SER A 63 -10.01 -14.21 6.84
CA SER A 63 -10.40 -13.72 8.17
C SER A 63 -10.18 -12.21 8.32
N TRP A 64 -9.04 -11.68 7.87
CA TRP A 64 -8.77 -10.23 7.90
C TRP A 64 -9.76 -9.44 7.05
N ARG A 65 -10.05 -9.91 5.83
CA ARG A 65 -11.09 -9.33 4.97
C ARG A 65 -12.45 -9.32 5.68
N ASP A 66 -12.85 -10.43 6.31
CA ASP A 66 -14.14 -10.54 7.01
C ASP A 66 -14.23 -9.64 8.24
N GLN A 67 -13.08 -9.31 8.84
CA GLN A 67 -12.97 -8.30 9.88
C GLN A 67 -12.99 -6.85 9.33
N GLY A 68 -13.18 -6.66 8.03
CA GLY A 68 -13.23 -5.36 7.37
C GLY A 68 -11.86 -4.73 7.08
N TRP A 69 -10.78 -5.52 7.12
CA TRP A 69 -9.47 -5.04 6.70
C TRP A 69 -9.43 -4.94 5.17
N THR A 70 -8.71 -3.95 4.64
CA THR A 70 -8.61 -3.77 3.19
C THR A 70 -7.50 -4.66 2.64
N ILE A 71 -7.79 -5.42 1.60
CA ILE A 71 -6.82 -6.27 0.89
C ILE A 71 -6.53 -5.62 -0.46
N ALA A 72 -5.31 -5.13 -0.66
CA ALA A 72 -4.85 -4.62 -1.95
C ALA A 72 -3.90 -5.62 -2.60
N GLN A 73 -4.01 -5.76 -3.92
CA GLN A 73 -3.06 -6.57 -4.69
C GLN A 73 -1.71 -5.88 -4.69
N HIS A 74 -0.70 -6.52 -4.10
CA HIS A 74 0.67 -6.03 -4.07
C HIS A 74 1.52 -6.69 -5.15
N GLY A 75 1.43 -6.15 -6.36
CA GLY A 75 2.11 -6.72 -7.53
C GLY A 75 1.51 -8.04 -8.02
N TYR A 76 2.36 -8.94 -8.50
CA TYR A 76 2.00 -10.33 -8.78
C TYR A 76 2.95 -11.30 -8.09
N THR A 77 4.24 -11.29 -8.45
CA THR A 77 5.25 -12.18 -7.87
C THR A 77 6.29 -11.47 -7.02
N HIS A 78 6.24 -10.13 -6.95
CA HIS A 78 7.23 -9.28 -6.28
C HIS A 78 8.66 -9.39 -6.85
N VAL A 79 8.82 -9.98 -8.04
CA VAL A 79 10.13 -10.10 -8.69
C VAL A 79 10.34 -8.94 -9.64
N TYR A 80 11.36 -8.13 -9.36
CA TYR A 80 11.70 -6.99 -10.20
C TYR A 80 12.46 -7.44 -11.44
N SER A 81 11.81 -7.31 -12.60
CA SER A 81 12.33 -7.85 -13.87
C SER A 81 13.40 -6.96 -14.50
N ARG A 82 13.39 -5.64 -14.22
CA ARG A 82 14.31 -4.66 -14.82
C ARG A 82 14.52 -3.44 -13.89
N PRO A 83 15.62 -2.68 -14.07
CA PRO A 83 15.71 -1.32 -13.57
C PRO A 83 14.56 -0.50 -14.17
N GLY A 84 13.81 0.21 -13.33
CA GLY A 84 12.67 1.01 -13.76
C GLY A 84 12.20 1.96 -12.65
N GLY A 85 11.91 3.20 -13.00
CA GLY A 85 11.30 4.19 -12.11
C GLY A 85 9.87 4.50 -12.55
N GLY A 86 8.94 4.58 -11.61
CA GLY A 86 7.54 4.91 -11.88
C GLY A 86 7.27 6.41 -12.00
N LEU A 87 5.99 6.76 -12.20
CA LEU A 87 5.49 8.15 -12.23
C LEU A 87 5.82 8.95 -10.97
N LEU A 88 6.02 8.25 -9.85
CA LEU A 88 6.38 8.87 -8.58
C LEU A 88 7.89 9.15 -8.46
N GLY A 89 8.72 8.70 -9.41
CA GLY A 89 10.18 8.87 -9.35
C GLY A 89 10.79 8.33 -8.07
N ILE A 90 10.22 7.24 -7.54
CA ILE A 90 10.66 6.55 -6.32
C ILE A 90 11.35 5.26 -6.72
N GLY A 91 12.59 5.10 -6.26
CA GLY A 91 13.37 3.91 -6.55
C GLY A 91 13.71 3.75 -8.03
N SER A 92 14.34 2.62 -8.34
CA SER A 92 14.77 2.23 -9.68
C SER A 92 14.41 0.78 -9.97
N LYS A 93 13.44 0.22 -9.25
CA LYS A 93 12.99 -1.16 -9.40
C LYS A 93 11.49 -1.16 -9.69
N SER A 94 11.07 -2.05 -10.57
CA SER A 94 9.67 -2.27 -10.85
C SER A 94 9.45 -3.71 -11.28
N GLU A 95 8.26 -4.22 -10.97
CA GLU A 95 7.76 -5.48 -11.54
C GLU A 95 7.20 -5.25 -12.95
N PHE A 96 6.59 -4.08 -13.21
CA PHE A 96 5.80 -3.81 -14.41
C PHE A 96 6.39 -2.74 -15.33
N THR A 97 6.98 -1.69 -14.76
CA THR A 97 7.36 -0.48 -15.50
C THR A 97 8.30 -0.78 -16.65
N GLY A 98 7.98 -0.26 -17.83
CA GLY A 98 8.77 -0.46 -19.05
C GLY A 98 8.48 -1.77 -19.79
N LEU A 99 7.62 -2.64 -19.25
CA LEU A 99 7.04 -3.73 -20.03
C LEU A 99 5.90 -3.19 -20.93
N PRO A 100 5.63 -3.81 -22.09
CA PRO A 100 4.48 -3.46 -22.90
C PRO A 100 3.16 -3.56 -22.11
N LEU A 101 2.22 -2.66 -22.37
CA LEU A 101 0.89 -2.63 -21.73
C LEU A 101 0.22 -4.02 -21.64
N ALA A 102 0.23 -4.79 -22.73
CA ALA A 102 -0.37 -6.12 -22.78
C ALA A 102 0.28 -7.10 -21.79
N GLU A 103 1.59 -7.00 -21.60
CA GLU A 103 2.32 -7.85 -20.64
C GLU A 103 2.05 -7.42 -19.20
N GLN A 104 2.04 -6.10 -18.92
CA GLN A 104 1.63 -5.59 -17.61
C GLN A 104 0.21 -6.05 -17.24
N GLN A 105 -0.73 -5.94 -18.19
CA GLN A 105 -2.11 -6.38 -18.00
C GLN A 105 -2.19 -7.89 -17.75
N ARG A 106 -1.44 -8.71 -18.50
CA ARG A 106 -1.40 -10.16 -18.30
C ARG A 106 -0.92 -10.54 -16.90
N MET A 107 0.15 -9.90 -16.42
CA MET A 107 0.70 -10.15 -15.09
C MET A 107 -0.26 -9.71 -13.98
N LEU A 108 -0.83 -8.51 -14.09
CA LEU A 108 -1.81 -8.00 -13.14
C LEU A 108 -3.06 -8.88 -13.07
N ALA A 109 -3.55 -9.36 -14.22
CA ALA A 109 -4.68 -10.28 -14.31
C ALA A 109 -4.38 -11.64 -13.66
N ALA A 110 -3.15 -12.15 -13.78
CA ALA A 110 -2.74 -13.40 -13.12
C ALA A 110 -2.77 -13.27 -11.59
N GLY A 111 -2.27 -12.16 -11.04
CA GLY A 111 -2.39 -11.88 -9.61
C GLY A 111 -3.84 -11.70 -9.15
N GLN A 112 -4.64 -10.99 -9.94
CA GLN A 112 -6.07 -10.78 -9.69
C GLN A 112 -6.83 -12.11 -9.64
N ALA A 113 -6.57 -13.03 -10.58
CA ALA A 113 -7.23 -14.33 -10.64
C ALA A 113 -7.00 -15.17 -9.38
N ILE A 114 -5.79 -15.13 -8.80
CA ILE A 114 -5.48 -15.81 -7.54
C ILE A 114 -6.30 -15.20 -6.39
N LEU A 115 -6.29 -13.88 -6.25
CA LEU A 115 -7.06 -13.21 -5.19
C LEU A 115 -8.57 -13.45 -5.33
N GLN A 116 -9.09 -13.54 -6.56
CA GLN A 116 -10.48 -13.88 -6.83
C GLN A 116 -10.80 -15.33 -6.46
N ALA A 117 -9.93 -16.27 -6.82
CA ALA A 117 -10.09 -17.69 -6.46
C ALA A 117 -10.08 -17.91 -4.94
N GLU A 118 -9.26 -17.14 -4.21
CA GLU A 118 -9.21 -17.17 -2.74
C GLU A 118 -10.34 -16.37 -2.07
N GLY A 119 -11.17 -15.68 -2.88
CA GLY A 119 -12.32 -14.88 -2.46
C GLY A 119 -11.97 -13.55 -1.80
N VAL A 120 -10.70 -13.11 -1.87
CA VAL A 120 -10.19 -11.94 -1.14
C VAL A 120 -9.93 -10.72 -2.02
N TRP A 121 -10.20 -10.82 -3.31
CA TRP A 121 -9.99 -9.71 -4.24
C TRP A 121 -10.86 -8.48 -3.89
N GLN A 122 -10.21 -7.32 -3.85
CA GLN A 122 -10.83 -6.00 -3.80
C GLN A 122 -10.18 -5.15 -4.91
N PRO A 123 -10.86 -4.09 -5.40
CA PRO A 123 -10.40 -3.34 -6.57
C PRO A 123 -9.30 -2.31 -6.23
N TYR A 124 -8.33 -2.70 -5.40
CA TYR A 124 -7.26 -1.84 -4.89
C TYR A 124 -5.89 -2.43 -5.22
N PHE A 125 -5.01 -1.58 -5.75
CA PHE A 125 -3.66 -1.96 -6.11
C PHE A 125 -2.63 -1.23 -5.25
N MET A 126 -1.62 -1.97 -4.80
CA MET A 126 -0.50 -1.47 -4.03
C MET A 126 0.77 -1.71 -4.83
N ALA A 127 1.43 -0.66 -5.27
CA ALA A 127 2.56 -0.80 -6.20
C ALA A 127 3.82 -1.29 -5.46
N PRO A 128 4.41 -2.46 -5.81
CA PRO A 128 5.70 -2.86 -5.30
C PRO A 128 6.75 -1.78 -5.55
N SER A 129 7.59 -1.50 -4.56
CA SER A 129 8.60 -0.41 -4.62
C SER A 129 8.01 0.98 -4.95
N HIS A 130 6.70 1.20 -4.75
CA HIS A 130 5.99 2.43 -5.14
C HIS A 130 6.13 2.78 -6.64
N SER A 131 6.28 1.76 -7.49
CA SER A 131 6.65 1.92 -8.90
C SER A 131 5.53 1.45 -9.84
N PHE A 132 5.03 2.37 -10.67
CA PHE A 132 4.04 2.12 -11.72
C PHE A 132 4.15 3.21 -12.79
N ASP A 133 3.81 2.90 -14.04
CA ASP A 133 3.72 3.86 -15.15
C ASP A 133 2.27 4.08 -15.63
N LEU A 134 2.07 4.90 -16.67
CA LEU A 134 0.72 5.13 -17.22
C LEU A 134 0.11 3.86 -17.80
N ASP A 135 0.93 2.96 -18.35
CA ASP A 135 0.45 1.70 -18.87
C ASP A 135 0.04 0.75 -17.73
N THR A 136 0.73 0.78 -16.59
CA THR A 136 0.27 0.10 -15.37
C THR A 136 -1.11 0.60 -14.96
N LEU A 137 -1.34 1.92 -14.91
CA LEU A 137 -2.64 2.49 -14.56
C LEU A 137 -3.74 2.12 -15.55
N ARG A 138 -3.44 2.12 -16.86
CA ARG A 138 -4.39 1.71 -17.91
C ARG A 138 -4.75 0.24 -17.80
N ALA A 139 -3.76 -0.63 -17.56
CA ALA A 139 -3.97 -2.05 -17.34
C ALA A 139 -4.86 -2.30 -16.10
N LEU A 140 -4.56 -1.64 -14.97
CA LEU A 140 -5.37 -1.70 -13.76
C LEU A 140 -6.82 -1.28 -14.01
N ARG A 141 -7.03 -0.15 -14.70
CA ARG A 141 -8.37 0.33 -15.07
C ARG A 141 -9.11 -0.70 -15.93
N ALA A 142 -8.44 -1.27 -16.93
CA ALA A 142 -9.02 -2.29 -17.82
C ALA A 142 -9.43 -3.56 -17.06
N LEU A 143 -8.71 -3.90 -15.98
CA LEU A 143 -8.98 -5.03 -15.10
C LEU A 143 -10.00 -4.72 -13.98
N GLY A 144 -10.58 -3.50 -13.97
CA GLY A 144 -11.64 -3.11 -13.05
C GLY A 144 -11.18 -2.60 -11.69
N PHE A 145 -9.87 -2.37 -11.50
CA PHE A 145 -9.38 -1.67 -10.31
C PHE A 145 -9.96 -0.25 -10.23
N LYS A 146 -10.03 0.28 -9.00
CA LYS A 146 -10.60 1.60 -8.68
C LYS A 146 -9.63 2.48 -7.91
N GLY A 147 -8.81 1.89 -7.04
CA GLY A 147 -7.88 2.62 -6.18
C GLY A 147 -6.45 2.16 -6.34
N VAL A 148 -5.51 3.10 -6.23
CA VAL A 148 -4.07 2.83 -6.07
C VAL A 148 -3.63 3.42 -4.75
N THR A 149 -2.91 2.66 -3.93
CA THR A 149 -2.54 3.04 -2.56
C THR A 149 -1.31 3.95 -2.48
N ASP A 150 -0.89 4.48 -3.63
CA ASP A 150 0.36 5.19 -3.84
C ASP A 150 0.10 6.47 -4.63
N GLY A 151 0.70 7.57 -4.20
CA GLY A 151 0.48 8.87 -4.83
C GLY A 151 1.11 10.02 -4.04
N PHE A 152 1.09 11.21 -4.64
CA PHE A 152 1.53 12.46 -4.01
C PHE A 152 0.37 13.27 -3.44
N GLY A 153 0.67 14.23 -2.58
CA GLY A 153 -0.34 15.08 -1.94
C GLY A 153 -0.80 14.56 -0.58
N VAL A 154 -1.71 15.32 0.03
CA VAL A 154 -2.31 14.99 1.34
C VAL A 154 -3.82 14.70 1.19
N TYR A 155 -4.28 14.46 -0.04
CA TYR A 155 -5.64 14.06 -0.38
C TYR A 155 -5.63 13.17 -1.63
N PRO A 156 -6.59 12.25 -1.79
CA PRO A 156 -6.75 11.47 -3.01
C PRO A 156 -6.98 12.34 -4.25
N TYR A 157 -6.56 11.81 -5.40
CA TYR A 157 -6.73 12.46 -6.70
C TYR A 157 -6.89 11.42 -7.81
N GLU A 158 -7.53 11.80 -8.91
CA GLU A 158 -7.78 10.91 -10.04
C GLU A 158 -6.64 10.95 -11.06
N VAL A 159 -6.25 9.78 -11.56
CA VAL A 159 -5.36 9.61 -12.72
C VAL A 159 -5.85 8.41 -13.53
N GLU A 160 -6.04 8.56 -14.83
CA GLU A 160 -6.49 7.48 -15.72
C GLU A 160 -7.80 6.79 -15.26
N GLY A 161 -8.66 7.51 -14.52
CA GLY A 161 -9.91 6.98 -13.97
C GLY A 161 -9.74 6.07 -12.74
N LEU A 162 -8.57 6.13 -12.11
CA LEU A 162 -8.26 5.51 -10.82
C LEU A 162 -8.04 6.60 -9.76
N THR A 163 -8.53 6.34 -8.55
CA THR A 163 -8.24 7.19 -7.39
C THR A 163 -6.90 6.79 -6.78
N LEU A 164 -5.91 7.67 -6.85
CA LEU A 164 -4.63 7.52 -6.16
C LEU A 164 -4.74 8.10 -4.75
N VAL A 165 -4.56 7.25 -3.75
CA VAL A 165 -4.49 7.64 -2.33
C VAL A 165 -3.03 7.90 -1.97
N PRO A 166 -2.67 9.08 -1.44
CA PRO A 166 -1.27 9.40 -1.25
C PRO A 166 -0.57 8.54 -0.21
N GLN A 167 0.70 8.25 -0.49
CA GLN A 167 1.64 7.63 0.44
C GLN A 167 2.89 8.50 0.43
N LEU A 168 3.08 9.28 1.50
CA LEU A 168 4.15 10.27 1.57
C LEU A 168 5.29 9.86 2.50
N LEU A 169 4.98 9.15 3.59
CA LEU A 169 5.87 8.96 4.73
C LEU A 169 5.73 7.55 5.30
N ALA A 170 6.85 6.93 5.65
CA ALA A 170 6.89 5.69 6.44
C ALA A 170 6.80 5.96 7.96
N THR A 171 6.37 7.17 8.36
CA THR A 171 6.33 7.61 9.77
C THR A 171 5.05 8.40 10.03
N PRO A 172 4.55 8.44 11.28
CA PRO A 172 3.32 9.16 11.64
C PRO A 172 3.42 10.70 11.59
N ARG A 173 4.48 11.27 11.02
CA ARG A 173 4.64 12.73 10.91
C ARG A 173 3.54 13.32 10.04
N HIS A 174 2.96 14.44 10.46
CA HIS A 174 1.87 15.10 9.75
C HIS A 174 1.89 16.62 9.93
N LEU A 175 1.16 17.32 9.07
CA LEU A 175 1.01 18.78 9.08
C LEU A 175 -0.26 19.25 9.82
N GLY A 176 -1.03 18.33 10.41
CA GLY A 176 -2.25 18.63 11.20
C GLY A 176 -3.54 18.62 10.37
N PHE A 177 -3.44 18.41 9.06
CA PHE A 177 -4.56 18.30 8.13
C PHE A 177 -4.24 17.32 7.00
N GLY A 178 -5.29 16.80 6.36
CA GLY A 178 -5.15 15.88 5.24
C GLY A 178 -5.02 14.42 5.67
N LEU A 179 -4.63 13.59 4.72
CA LEU A 179 -4.55 12.14 4.81
C LEU A 179 -3.09 11.67 4.76
N TYR A 180 -2.73 10.76 5.67
CA TYR A 180 -1.39 10.21 5.78
C TYR A 180 -1.45 8.69 5.84
N THR A 181 -0.86 8.04 4.84
CA THR A 181 -0.67 6.58 4.82
C THR A 181 0.67 6.25 5.45
N ILE A 182 0.64 5.60 6.62
CA ILE A 182 1.82 5.11 7.33
C ILE A 182 2.14 3.72 6.78
N CYS A 183 3.21 3.64 6.00
CA CYS A 183 3.68 2.40 5.37
C CYS A 183 4.63 1.65 6.33
N LEU A 184 4.32 0.39 6.62
CA LEU A 184 5.11 -0.49 7.46
C LEU A 184 5.52 -1.73 6.65
N HIS A 185 6.77 -2.13 6.77
CA HIS A 185 7.27 -3.40 6.21
C HIS A 185 7.59 -4.30 7.40
N THR A 186 6.86 -5.41 7.54
CA THR A 186 6.99 -6.34 8.67
C THR A 186 8.44 -6.77 8.88
N ASN A 187 9.13 -7.10 7.78
CA ASN A 187 10.52 -7.55 7.75
C ASN A 187 11.54 -6.48 8.23
N GLU A 188 11.15 -5.20 8.29
CA GLU A 188 12.01 -4.08 8.75
C GLU A 188 11.67 -3.57 10.16
N MET A 189 10.58 -4.07 10.75
CA MET A 189 10.15 -3.66 12.09
C MET A 189 11.14 -4.15 13.15
N ASN A 190 11.30 -3.38 14.22
CA ASN A 190 12.01 -3.82 15.42
C ASN A 190 11.14 -3.53 16.65
N PRO A 191 11.45 -4.09 17.84
CA PRO A 191 10.60 -3.92 19.02
C PRO A 191 10.31 -2.45 19.36
N GLN A 192 11.33 -1.59 19.31
CA GLN A 192 11.19 -0.17 19.65
C GLN A 192 10.25 0.58 18.68
N ARG A 193 10.39 0.33 17.37
CA ARG A 193 9.52 0.90 16.33
C ARG A 193 8.10 0.35 16.42
N THR A 194 7.97 -0.94 16.76
CA THR A 194 6.69 -1.61 16.95
C THR A 194 5.94 -0.95 18.10
N ASP A 195 6.56 -0.88 19.28
CA ASP A 195 5.96 -0.25 20.47
C ASP A 195 5.58 1.21 20.23
N ALA A 196 6.45 1.98 19.54
CA ALA A 196 6.16 3.36 19.21
C ALA A 196 4.94 3.50 18.28
N MET A 197 4.79 2.61 17.30
CA MET A 197 3.66 2.61 16.39
C MET A 197 2.37 2.18 17.09
N LEU A 198 2.42 1.12 17.92
CA LEU A 198 1.26 0.67 18.69
C LEU A 198 0.75 1.77 19.64
N ARG A 199 1.66 2.44 20.37
CA ARG A 199 1.30 3.60 21.22
C ARG A 199 0.68 4.73 20.39
N PHE A 200 1.30 5.09 19.28
CA PHE A 200 0.75 6.14 18.41
C PHE A 200 -0.67 5.82 17.93
N MET A 201 -0.92 4.57 17.52
CA MET A 201 -2.24 4.12 17.10
C MET A 201 -3.26 4.16 18.23
N ALA A 202 -2.88 3.73 19.44
CA ALA A 202 -3.76 3.78 20.62
C ALA A 202 -4.15 5.23 20.97
N ASP A 203 -3.16 6.14 21.01
CA ASP A 203 -3.37 7.55 21.38
C ASP A 203 -4.22 8.31 20.33
N HIS A 204 -4.24 7.84 19.08
CA HIS A 204 -4.90 8.51 17.96
C HIS A 204 -5.98 7.65 17.30
N GLU A 205 -6.55 6.67 18.00
CA GLU A 205 -7.45 5.66 17.43
C GLU A 205 -8.59 6.28 16.60
N HIS A 206 -9.18 7.38 17.08
CA HIS A 206 -10.26 8.12 16.43
C HIS A 206 -9.86 8.82 15.10
N ALA A 207 -8.57 8.96 14.83
CA ALA A 207 -8.03 9.59 13.63
C ALA A 207 -7.66 8.57 12.53
N PHE A 208 -7.63 7.27 12.86
CA PHE A 208 -7.44 6.20 11.89
C PHE A 208 -8.74 5.91 11.14
N ILE A 209 -8.62 5.74 9.83
CA ILE A 209 -9.74 5.45 8.93
C ILE A 209 -9.39 4.27 8.03
N GLY A 210 -10.42 3.57 7.56
CA GLY A 210 -10.27 2.52 6.56
C GLY A 210 -9.90 3.08 5.18
N PHE A 211 -9.38 2.22 4.30
CA PHE A 211 -8.94 2.66 2.97
C PHE A 211 -10.10 3.15 2.09
N GLU A 212 -11.29 2.56 2.21
CA GLU A 212 -12.45 2.99 1.42
C GLU A 212 -12.92 4.40 1.80
N GLU A 213 -12.93 4.72 3.11
CA GLU A 213 -13.20 6.09 3.56
C GLU A 213 -12.14 7.03 3.02
N ALA A 214 -10.87 6.62 3.06
CA ALA A 214 -9.77 7.41 2.53
C ALA A 214 -9.93 7.70 1.04
N LEU A 215 -10.34 6.71 0.22
CA LEU A 215 -10.60 6.83 -1.22
C LEU A 215 -11.69 7.88 -1.53
N ALA A 216 -12.72 7.94 -0.69
CA ALA A 216 -13.84 8.87 -0.85
C ALA A 216 -13.48 10.31 -0.45
N ARG A 217 -12.36 10.53 0.24
CA ARG A 217 -11.95 11.89 0.64
C ARG A 217 -11.64 12.75 -0.57
N ARG A 218 -11.90 14.04 -0.42
CA ARG A 218 -11.62 15.07 -1.43
C ARG A 218 -10.80 16.18 -0.80
N ALA A 219 -9.89 16.73 -1.59
CA ALA A 219 -9.23 17.97 -1.22
C ALA A 219 -10.26 19.10 -1.15
N PRO A 220 -10.03 20.14 -0.31
CA PRO A 220 -10.80 21.37 -0.42
C PRO A 220 -10.72 21.92 -1.85
N ALA A 221 -11.83 22.51 -2.31
CA ALA A 221 -11.93 23.05 -3.67
C ALA A 221 -10.76 23.99 -3.98
N GLY A 222 -10.12 23.81 -5.14
CA GLY A 222 -8.97 24.60 -5.59
C GLY A 222 -7.62 24.27 -4.91
N LEU A 223 -7.60 23.53 -3.79
CA LEU A 223 -6.35 23.26 -3.06
C LEU A 223 -5.67 21.92 -3.41
N GLY A 224 -6.37 21.00 -4.06
CA GLY A 224 -5.84 19.66 -4.34
C GLY A 224 -4.56 19.66 -5.20
N ALA A 225 -4.60 20.29 -6.37
CA ALA A 225 -3.45 20.33 -7.28
C ALA A 225 -2.24 21.12 -6.73
N PRO A 226 -2.43 22.32 -6.14
CA PRO A 226 -1.32 23.05 -5.50
C PRO A 226 -0.65 22.26 -4.37
N LEU A 227 -1.43 21.65 -3.46
CA LEU A 227 -0.88 20.84 -2.36
C LEU A 227 -0.09 19.63 -2.89
N ARG A 228 -0.57 18.99 -3.95
CA ARG A 228 0.14 17.89 -4.61
C ARG A 228 1.46 18.35 -5.22
N ALA A 229 1.49 19.48 -5.93
CA ALA A 229 2.72 20.01 -6.51
C ALA A 229 3.77 20.34 -5.44
N VAL A 230 3.35 20.99 -4.34
CA VAL A 230 4.25 21.34 -3.23
C VAL A 230 4.82 20.09 -2.54
N THR A 231 3.96 19.11 -2.23
CA THR A 231 4.40 17.87 -1.57
C THR A 231 5.33 17.05 -2.47
N GLN A 232 5.04 16.96 -3.77
CA GLN A 232 5.90 16.31 -4.75
C GLN A 232 7.28 16.98 -4.80
N ALA A 233 7.32 18.32 -4.93
CA ALA A 233 8.58 19.06 -4.97
C ALA A 233 9.39 18.89 -3.67
N ALA A 234 8.74 18.99 -2.51
CA ALA A 234 9.39 18.81 -1.21
C ALA A 234 9.97 17.40 -1.02
N LEU A 235 9.23 16.36 -1.41
CA LEU A 235 9.71 14.97 -1.32
C LEU A 235 10.89 14.72 -2.25
N HIS A 236 10.84 15.19 -3.50
CA HIS A 236 11.98 15.07 -4.41
C HIS A 236 13.22 15.81 -3.88
N ALA A 237 13.05 17.03 -3.36
CA ALA A 237 14.14 17.80 -2.78
C ALA A 237 14.76 17.11 -1.55
N ALA A 238 13.93 16.58 -0.65
CA ALA A 238 14.40 15.86 0.54
C ALA A 238 15.18 14.59 0.18
N ARG A 239 14.79 13.89 -0.90
CA ARG A 239 15.48 12.68 -1.38
C ARG A 239 16.79 13.00 -2.08
N ARG A 240 16.86 14.08 -2.88
CA ARG A 240 18.12 14.54 -3.49
C ARG A 240 19.19 14.90 -2.47
N ARG A 241 18.81 15.31 -1.25
CA ARG A 241 19.76 15.62 -0.16
C ARG A 241 20.30 14.39 0.57
N ARG A 242 19.77 13.19 0.30
CA ARG A 242 20.20 11.91 0.91
C ARG A 242 21.16 11.12 0.01
N HIS A 243 21.37 11.60 -1.21
CA HIS A 243 22.34 11.11 -2.19
C HIS A 243 23.40 12.18 -2.40
#